data_AF-A0A7Y2IPC4-F1
#
_entry.id   AF-A0A7Y2IPC4-F1
#
_cell.length_a   1.000
_cell.length_b   1.000
_cell.length_c   1.000
_cell.angle_alpha   90.00
_cell.angle_beta   90.00
_cell.angle_gamma   90.00
#
_symmetry.space_group_name_H-M   'P 1'
#
loop_
_entity.id
_entity.type
_entity.pdbx_description
1 polymer ?
#
loop_
_entity_poly.entity_id
_entity_poly.type
_entity_poly.pdbx_seq_one_letter_code
_entity_poly.pdbx_strand_id
1 'polypeptide(L)'
;MTTESIPTQEHQSAVPSGSPLPIATELVRTYRWSPTQLVVLALGVIWTALAGIALARAGAVGITGVLSPEVAVALWTRTPILAAIELVLGLVLLVAAAQRLVPKTAYRIIGGVATAFGIVLIGAPEFFQTTIGAGRSSGWLYAAFGVVMLIVGFTSPIIFEREQVSPSV
;
A
#
# COMPACT_ATOMS: atom_id res chain seq x y z
N MET A 1 -5.57 -81.39 -28.03
CA MET A 1 -4.17 -81.64 -27.66
C MET A 1 -3.32 -80.65 -28.43
N THR A 2 -3.19 -79.42 -27.91
CA THR A 2 -2.16 -78.45 -28.30
C THR A 2 -2.04 -77.46 -27.15
N THR A 3 -0.94 -77.57 -26.42
CA THR A 3 -0.50 -76.71 -25.33
C THR A 3 0.11 -75.44 -25.93
N GLU A 4 -0.44 -74.28 -25.62
CA GLU A 4 0.22 -72.99 -25.91
C GLU A 4 0.70 -72.38 -24.59
N SER A 5 2.02 -72.38 -24.45
CA SER A 5 2.78 -71.91 -23.30
C SER A 5 2.69 -70.39 -23.18
N ILE A 6 2.27 -69.91 -22.02
CA ILE A 6 2.39 -68.49 -21.62
C ILE A 6 3.87 -68.20 -21.34
N PRO A 7 4.52 -67.24 -22.04
CA PRO A 7 5.80 -66.73 -21.60
C PRO A 7 5.59 -65.65 -20.54
N THR A 8 6.12 -65.93 -19.35
CA THR A 8 6.36 -65.00 -18.24
C THR A 8 7.18 -63.80 -18.73
N GLN A 9 6.55 -62.64 -18.85
CA GLN A 9 7.24 -61.36 -19.03
C GLN A 9 7.57 -60.78 -17.65
N GLU A 10 8.68 -61.24 -17.08
CA GLU A 10 9.48 -60.43 -16.18
C GLU A 10 10.07 -59.27 -16.98
N HIS A 11 9.49 -58.08 -16.83
CA HIS A 11 10.15 -56.81 -17.19
C HIS A 11 10.10 -55.86 -16.00
N GLN A 12 10.80 -56.29 -14.95
CA GLN A 12 11.49 -55.37 -14.06
C GLN A 12 12.83 -55.02 -14.74
N SER A 13 13.02 -53.77 -15.15
CA SER A 13 14.29 -53.03 -15.17
C SER A 13 14.28 -51.90 -16.21
N ALA A 14 13.99 -50.68 -15.74
CA ALA A 14 14.75 -49.46 -16.05
C ALA A 14 13.91 -48.24 -15.68
N VAL A 15 13.93 -47.85 -14.39
CA VAL A 15 13.75 -46.43 -14.07
C VAL A 15 15.01 -45.75 -14.62
N PRO A 16 14.92 -44.83 -15.59
CA PRO A 16 16.10 -44.13 -16.08
C PRO A 16 16.67 -43.29 -14.94
N SER A 17 17.81 -43.74 -14.42
CA SER A 17 18.71 -43.05 -13.50
C SER A 17 19.32 -41.83 -14.20
N GLY A 18 18.49 -40.86 -14.54
CA GLY A 18 18.87 -39.74 -15.39
C GLY A 18 17.84 -38.62 -15.47
N SER A 19 16.89 -38.55 -14.54
CA SER A 19 16.22 -37.29 -14.28
C SER A 19 17.18 -36.47 -13.41
N PRO A 20 17.92 -35.48 -13.95
CA PRO A 20 18.57 -34.52 -13.07
C PRO A 20 17.47 -34.02 -12.12
N LEU A 21 17.68 -34.20 -10.82
CA LEU A 21 16.82 -33.61 -9.79
C LEU A 21 16.52 -32.17 -10.23
N PRO A 22 15.28 -31.69 -10.16
CA PRO A 22 15.01 -30.29 -10.41
C PRO A 22 15.90 -29.51 -9.44
N ILE A 23 17.04 -29.02 -9.94
CA ILE A 23 17.96 -28.20 -9.18
C ILE A 23 17.08 -27.05 -8.76
N ALA A 24 16.81 -26.97 -7.45
CA ALA A 24 16.04 -25.90 -6.86
C ALA A 24 16.78 -24.61 -7.23
N THR A 25 16.34 -24.03 -8.33
CA THR A 25 16.93 -22.84 -8.90
C THR A 25 16.45 -21.77 -7.95
N GLU A 26 17.31 -21.38 -7.01
CA GLU A 26 17.05 -20.26 -6.15
C GLU A 26 17.01 -19.04 -7.06
N LEU A 27 15.81 -18.72 -7.54
CA LEU A 27 15.51 -17.51 -8.28
C LEU A 27 15.78 -16.35 -7.30
N VAL A 28 17.01 -15.85 -7.30
CA VAL A 28 17.38 -14.61 -6.62
C VAL A 28 16.70 -13.48 -7.37
N ARG A 29 15.43 -13.26 -7.00
CA ARG A 29 14.58 -12.24 -7.58
C ARG A 29 15.07 -10.89 -7.08
N THR A 30 16.01 -10.29 -7.81
CA THR A 30 16.55 -8.96 -7.53
C THR A 30 15.47 -7.91 -7.84
N TYR A 31 14.71 -7.57 -6.80
CA TYR A 31 13.53 -6.73 -6.92
C TYR A 31 13.93 -5.24 -6.97
N ARG A 32 13.80 -4.62 -8.15
CA ARG A 32 14.00 -3.18 -8.38
C ARG A 32 12.83 -2.37 -7.79
N TRP A 33 13.15 -1.23 -7.20
CA TRP A 33 12.16 -0.29 -6.65
C TRP A 33 11.23 0.25 -7.74
N SER A 34 9.93 0.36 -7.44
CA SER A 34 8.95 0.95 -8.36
C SER A 34 8.84 2.48 -8.12
N PRO A 35 8.79 3.32 -9.18
CA PRO A 35 8.52 4.75 -9.05
C PRO A 35 7.24 5.06 -8.25
N THR A 36 6.24 4.19 -8.35
CA THR A 36 4.99 4.27 -7.59
C THR A 36 5.24 4.21 -6.08
N GLN A 37 6.16 3.37 -5.61
CA GLN A 37 6.49 3.25 -4.20
C GLN A 37 7.12 4.53 -3.65
N LEU A 38 7.95 5.22 -4.44
CA LEU A 38 8.54 6.49 -4.03
C LEU A 38 7.47 7.57 -3.83
N VAL A 39 6.46 7.63 -4.72
CA VAL A 39 5.35 8.58 -4.58
C VAL A 39 4.53 8.28 -3.31
N VAL A 40 4.19 7.00 -3.08
CA VAL A 40 3.45 6.59 -1.89
C VAL A 40 4.24 6.87 -0.61
N LEU A 41 5.55 6.60 -0.63
CA LEU A 41 6.45 6.89 0.49
C LEU A 41 6.47 8.39 0.78
N ALA A 42 6.67 9.22 -0.25
CA ALA A 42 6.69 10.67 -0.10
C ALA A 42 5.36 11.21 0.47
N LEU A 43 4.23 10.72 -0.05
CA LEU A 43 2.91 11.09 0.46
C LEU A 43 2.70 10.66 1.91
N GLY A 44 3.11 9.43 2.26
CA GLY A 44 3.06 8.91 3.63
C GLY A 44 3.91 9.74 4.59
N VAL A 45 5.12 10.13 4.21
CA VAL A 45 6.00 10.99 5.01
C VAL A 45 5.35 12.35 5.23
N ILE A 46 4.85 12.99 4.16
CA ILE A 46 4.22 14.32 4.25
C ILE A 46 3.01 14.27 5.19
N TRP A 47 2.13 13.28 5.01
CA TRP A 47 0.94 13.12 5.85
C TRP A 47 1.31 12.90 7.32
N THR A 48 2.24 11.96 7.57
CA THR A 48 2.68 11.64 8.94
C THR A 48 3.32 12.84 9.62
N ALA A 49 4.18 13.58 8.92
CA ALA A 49 4.84 14.76 9.47
C ALA A 49 3.85 15.89 9.77
N LEU A 50 2.95 16.20 8.82
CA LEU A 50 1.95 17.25 8.99
C LEU A 50 0.97 16.94 10.13
N ALA A 51 0.52 15.69 10.21
CA ALA A 51 -0.35 15.20 11.27
C ALA A 51 0.34 15.16 12.63
N GLY A 52 1.59 14.67 12.68
CA GLY A 52 2.41 14.63 13.89
C GLY A 52 2.70 16.02 14.45
N ILE A 53 3.03 16.99 13.59
CA ILE A 53 3.22 18.40 13.99
C ILE A 53 1.92 18.98 14.53
N ALA A 54 0.79 18.73 13.88
CA ALA A 54 -0.52 19.19 14.35
C ALA A 54 -0.87 18.60 15.72
N LEU A 55 -0.62 17.30 15.93
CA LEU A 55 -0.87 16.63 17.18
C LEU A 55 0.08 17.10 18.29
N ALA A 56 1.36 17.31 17.99
CA ALA A 56 2.35 17.84 18.94
C ALA A 56 1.98 19.27 19.38
N ARG A 57 1.54 20.12 18.45
CA ARG A 57 1.06 21.47 18.76
C ARG A 57 -0.24 21.46 19.54
N ALA A 58 -1.16 20.55 19.23
CA ALA A 58 -2.41 20.39 19.96
C ALA A 58 -2.18 19.85 21.39
N GLY A 59 -1.31 18.86 21.55
CA GLY A 59 -0.96 18.27 22.84
C GLY A 59 -0.25 19.25 23.78
N ALA A 60 0.51 20.19 23.24
CA ALA A 60 1.13 21.27 24.02
C ALA A 60 0.11 22.22 24.68
N VAL A 61 -1.16 22.24 24.22
CA VAL A 61 -2.23 23.09 24.75
C VAL A 61 -3.01 22.40 25.90
N GLY A 62 -2.75 21.11 26.18
CA GLY A 62 -3.37 20.36 27.26
C GLY A 62 -4.65 19.59 26.88
N ILE A 63 -4.94 18.52 27.62
CA ILE A 63 -6.00 17.52 27.36
C ILE A 63 -7.42 18.13 27.48
N THR A 64 -7.55 19.31 28.09
CA THR A 64 -8.83 20.03 28.23
C THR A 64 -9.30 20.71 26.95
N GLY A 65 -8.46 20.76 25.91
CA GLY A 65 -8.75 21.35 24.60
C GLY A 65 -9.04 20.35 23.48
N VAL A 66 -9.34 19.08 23.72
CA VAL A 66 -9.46 18.06 22.63
C VAL A 66 -10.44 18.44 21.51
N LEU A 67 -11.38 19.36 21.77
CA LEU A 67 -12.37 19.88 20.83
C LEU A 67 -12.10 21.30 20.28
N SER A 68 -11.06 22.04 20.73
CA SER A 68 -11.06 23.51 20.52
C SER A 68 -9.77 24.34 20.35
N PRO A 69 -8.53 23.84 20.23
CA PRO A 69 -7.52 24.59 19.50
C PRO A 69 -7.50 24.00 18.11
N GLU A 70 -8.24 24.67 17.23
CA GLU A 70 -7.98 24.67 15.81
C GLU A 70 -6.50 25.07 15.59
N VAL A 71 -5.62 24.10 15.35
CA VAL A 71 -4.21 24.38 15.12
C VAL A 71 -3.99 24.52 13.62
N ALA A 72 -3.55 25.70 13.19
CA ALA A 72 -3.09 25.90 11.84
C ALA A 72 -1.72 25.23 11.64
N VAL A 73 -1.65 24.24 10.76
CA VAL A 73 -0.39 23.64 10.29
C VAL A 73 -0.32 23.78 8.78
N ALA A 74 0.74 24.46 8.32
CA ALA A 74 0.85 24.97 6.95
C ALA A 74 -0.29 25.94 6.60
N LEU A 75 -1.21 25.54 5.69
CA LEU A 75 -2.34 26.38 5.21
C LEU A 75 -3.70 25.96 5.78
N TRP A 76 -3.75 24.95 6.65
CA TRP A 76 -5.02 24.36 7.06
C TRP A 76 -5.18 24.27 8.56
N THR A 77 -6.39 24.58 8.98
CA THR A 77 -6.85 24.41 10.34
C THR A 77 -7.23 22.96 10.56
N ARG A 78 -6.63 22.33 11.58
CA ARG A 78 -6.91 20.95 11.96
C ARG A 78 -7.28 20.87 13.44
N THR A 79 -8.24 20.03 13.75
CA THR A 79 -8.49 19.60 15.12
C THR A 79 -7.55 18.46 15.51
N PRO A 80 -7.35 18.23 16.82
CA PRO A 80 -6.51 17.16 17.31
C PRO A 80 -7.00 15.76 16.86
N ILE A 81 -8.32 15.57 16.80
CA ILE A 81 -8.94 14.31 16.37
C ILE A 81 -8.66 14.04 14.89
N LEU A 82 -8.83 15.04 14.03
CA LEU A 82 -8.54 14.90 12.61
C LEU A 82 -7.05 14.63 12.38
N ALA A 83 -6.17 15.35 13.10
CA ALA A 83 -4.73 15.10 13.05
C ALA A 83 -4.35 13.67 13.46
N ALA A 84 -5.00 13.09 14.47
CA ALA A 84 -4.75 11.71 14.86
C ALA A 84 -5.15 10.71 13.76
N ILE A 85 -6.29 10.91 13.10
CA ILE A 85 -6.74 10.08 11.98
C ILE A 85 -5.75 10.19 10.80
N GLU A 86 -5.33 11.41 10.47
CA GLU A 86 -4.35 11.67 9.42
C GLU A 86 -3.00 11.01 9.71
N LEU A 87 -2.58 10.98 10.98
CA LEU A 87 -1.35 10.33 11.40
C LEU A 87 -1.42 8.83 11.18
N VAL A 88 -2.53 8.20 11.56
CA VAL A 88 -2.76 6.77 11.33
C VAL A 88 -2.75 6.46 9.83
N LEU A 89 -3.41 7.28 9.01
CA LEU A 89 -3.40 7.08 7.56
C LEU A 89 -1.99 7.23 6.98
N GLY A 90 -1.24 8.24 7.41
CA GLY A 90 0.15 8.45 7.01
C GLY A 90 1.04 7.25 7.36
N LEU A 91 0.90 6.69 8.56
CA LEU A 91 1.61 5.49 8.98
C LEU A 91 1.23 4.26 8.15
N VAL A 92 -0.06 4.08 7.86
CA VAL A 92 -0.53 3.00 6.98
C VAL A 92 0.11 3.13 5.59
N LEU A 93 0.22 4.34 5.05
CA LEU A 93 0.89 4.58 3.77
C LEU A 93 2.40 4.32 3.83
N LEU A 94 3.06 4.66 4.93
CA LEU A 94 4.48 4.36 5.13
C LEU A 94 4.73 2.84 5.20
N VAL A 95 3.90 2.11 5.94
CA VAL A 95 3.95 0.64 5.99
C VAL A 95 3.65 0.06 4.60
N ALA A 96 2.66 0.61 3.90
CA ALA A 96 2.31 0.18 2.56
C ALA A 96 3.39 0.49 1.51
N ALA A 97 4.20 1.53 1.72
CA ALA A 97 5.35 1.84 0.89
C ALA A 97 6.55 0.92 1.20
N ALA A 98 6.74 0.58 2.48
CA ALA A 98 7.79 -0.33 2.93
C ALA A 98 7.53 -1.77 2.47
N GLN A 99 6.27 -2.18 2.39
CA GLN A 99 5.87 -3.49 1.89
C GLN A 99 5.86 -3.53 0.37
N ARG A 100 6.70 -4.40 -0.20
CA ARG A 100 6.81 -4.60 -1.65
C ARG A 100 5.65 -5.40 -2.27
N LEU A 101 4.75 -5.92 -1.44
CA LEU A 101 3.63 -6.81 -1.80
C LEU A 101 2.26 -6.12 -1.80
N VAL A 102 2.18 -4.81 -1.56
CA VAL A 102 0.88 -4.14 -1.51
C VAL A 102 0.21 -4.19 -2.89
N PRO A 103 -0.96 -4.83 -3.02
CA PRO A 103 -1.62 -4.95 -4.31
C PRO A 103 -2.05 -3.58 -4.80
N LYS A 104 -1.95 -3.33 -6.11
CA LYS A 104 -2.40 -2.08 -6.76
C LYS A 104 -3.86 -1.71 -6.42
N THR A 105 -4.65 -2.72 -6.08
CA THR A 105 -6.04 -2.57 -5.63
C THR A 105 -6.14 -1.79 -4.32
N ALA A 106 -5.16 -1.93 -3.41
CA ALA A 106 -5.14 -1.18 -2.16
C ALA A 106 -4.98 0.32 -2.40
N TYR A 107 -4.08 0.76 -3.28
CA TYR A 107 -3.94 2.19 -3.63
C TYR A 107 -5.21 2.75 -4.28
N ARG A 108 -5.90 1.94 -5.10
CA ARG A 108 -7.18 2.33 -5.70
C ARG A 108 -8.30 2.45 -4.67
N ILE A 109 -8.39 1.53 -3.73
CA ILE A 109 -9.39 1.59 -2.64
C ILE A 109 -9.11 2.78 -1.74
N ILE A 110 -7.86 2.95 -1.29
CA ILE A 110 -7.46 4.08 -0.44
C ILE A 110 -7.72 5.41 -1.16
N GLY A 111 -7.32 5.51 -2.43
CA GLY A 111 -7.56 6.70 -3.25
C GLY A 111 -9.05 6.97 -3.46
N GLY A 112 -9.85 5.95 -3.75
CA GLY A 112 -11.29 6.06 -3.92
C GLY A 112 -12.01 6.50 -2.65
N VAL A 113 -11.70 5.88 -1.52
CA VAL A 113 -12.25 6.23 -0.20
C VAL A 113 -11.86 7.66 0.18
N ALA A 114 -10.59 8.04 0.02
CA ALA A 114 -10.13 9.40 0.32
C ALA A 114 -10.80 10.44 -0.59
N THR A 115 -10.98 10.13 -1.88
CA THR A 115 -11.68 11.01 -2.83
C THR A 115 -13.13 11.20 -2.42
N ALA A 116 -13.85 10.11 -2.17
CA ALA A 116 -15.25 10.15 -1.76
C ALA A 116 -15.42 10.92 -0.45
N PHE A 117 -14.56 10.66 0.53
CA PHE A 117 -14.55 11.39 1.80
C PHE A 117 -14.30 12.89 1.61
N GLY A 118 -13.34 13.26 0.75
CA GLY A 118 -13.08 14.66 0.40
C GLY A 118 -14.29 15.36 -0.25
N ILE A 119 -14.97 14.67 -1.18
CA ILE A 119 -16.19 15.19 -1.82
C ILE A 119 -17.30 15.40 -0.78
N VAL A 120 -17.51 14.43 0.12
CA VAL A 120 -18.50 14.54 1.20
C VAL A 120 -18.21 15.71 2.13
N LEU A 121 -16.94 15.92 2.49
CA LEU A 121 -16.49 17.07 3.28
C LEU A 121 -16.73 18.41 2.59
N ILE A 122 -16.58 18.49 1.26
CA ILE A 122 -16.84 19.70 0.47
C ILE A 122 -18.34 20.00 0.41
N GLY A 123 -19.17 18.96 0.33
CA GLY A 123 -20.63 19.03 0.20
C GLY A 123 -21.36 19.38 1.50
N ALA A 124 -20.84 18.93 2.65
CA ALA A 124 -21.46 19.16 3.95
C ALA A 124 -20.46 19.66 5.01
N PRO A 125 -19.75 20.78 4.78
CA PRO A 125 -18.64 21.20 5.64
C PRO A 125 -19.07 21.52 7.07
N GLU A 126 -20.28 22.03 7.28
CA GLU A 126 -20.79 22.45 8.60
C GLU A 126 -20.97 21.26 9.56
N PHE A 127 -21.48 20.13 9.06
CA PHE A 127 -21.64 18.90 9.84
C PHE A 127 -20.29 18.34 10.31
N PHE A 128 -19.27 18.40 9.45
CA PHE A 128 -17.95 17.87 9.78
C PHE A 128 -17.09 18.86 10.57
N GLN A 129 -17.29 20.17 10.41
CA GLN A 129 -16.67 21.18 11.28
C GLN A 129 -17.13 21.01 12.73
N THR A 130 -18.42 20.79 12.94
CA THR A 130 -18.97 20.62 14.29
C THR A 130 -18.64 19.27 14.92
N THR A 131 -18.53 18.19 14.13
CA THR A 131 -18.29 16.85 14.67
C THR A 131 -16.80 16.51 14.81
N ILE A 132 -16.00 16.82 13.79
CA ILE A 132 -14.58 16.42 13.70
C ILE A 132 -13.66 17.61 13.38
N GLY A 133 -14.17 18.84 13.29
CA GLY A 133 -13.40 20.02 12.91
C GLY A 133 -12.82 19.99 11.50
N ALA A 134 -13.40 19.17 10.61
CA ALA A 134 -12.96 19.11 9.23
C ALA A 134 -13.79 20.09 8.40
N GLY A 135 -13.14 21.12 7.88
CA GLY A 135 -13.76 22.11 7.01
C GLY A 135 -13.68 21.77 5.52
N ARG A 136 -14.26 22.66 4.71
CA ARG A 136 -14.20 22.58 3.25
C ARG A 136 -12.77 22.52 2.70
N SER A 137 -11.83 23.19 3.37
CA SER A 137 -10.41 23.16 3.00
C SER A 137 -9.77 21.78 3.17
N SER A 138 -10.14 21.06 4.23
CA SER A 138 -9.74 19.67 4.44
C SER A 138 -10.37 18.77 3.38
N GLY A 139 -11.63 19.00 3.02
CA GLY A 139 -12.28 18.25 1.93
C GLY A 139 -11.51 18.28 0.61
N TRP A 140 -11.00 19.45 0.21
CA TRP A 140 -10.14 19.57 -0.98
C TRP A 140 -8.82 18.81 -0.88
N LEU A 141 -8.20 18.80 0.30
CA LEU A 141 -6.99 18.01 0.55
C LEU A 141 -7.23 16.52 0.35
N TYR A 142 -8.28 15.96 0.97
CA TYR A 142 -8.63 14.55 0.86
C TYR A 142 -9.02 14.19 -0.58
N ALA A 143 -9.75 15.07 -1.27
CA ALA A 143 -10.11 14.88 -2.67
C ALA A 143 -8.88 14.85 -3.58
N ALA A 144 -7.99 15.84 -3.47
CA ALA A 144 -6.76 15.91 -4.26
C ALA A 144 -5.83 14.72 -3.98
N PHE A 145 -5.63 14.38 -2.70
CA PHE A 145 -4.86 13.22 -2.29
C PHE A 145 -5.43 11.92 -2.87
N GLY A 146 -6.74 11.74 -2.78
CA GLY A 146 -7.42 10.57 -3.31
C GLY A 146 -7.27 10.43 -4.83
N VAL A 147 -7.40 11.52 -5.57
CA VAL A 147 -7.17 11.56 -7.02
C VAL A 147 -5.72 11.20 -7.36
N VAL A 148 -4.74 11.76 -6.65
CA VAL A 148 -3.32 11.40 -6.85
C VAL A 148 -3.12 9.90 -6.59
N MET A 149 -3.71 9.34 -5.53
CA MET A 149 -3.61 7.91 -5.25
C MET A 149 -4.26 7.03 -6.32
N LEU A 150 -5.39 7.46 -6.88
CA LEU A 150 -6.01 6.78 -8.00
C LEU A 150 -5.08 6.77 -9.22
N ILE A 151 -4.50 7.92 -9.57
CA ILE A 151 -3.52 8.03 -10.66
C ILE A 151 -2.34 7.08 -10.41
N VAL A 152 -1.79 7.08 -9.20
CA VAL A 152 -0.70 6.17 -8.80
C VAL A 152 -1.10 4.70 -8.96
N GLY A 153 -2.32 4.35 -8.57
CA GLY A 153 -2.88 3.00 -8.70
C GLY A 153 -3.08 2.54 -10.15
N PHE A 154 -3.37 3.48 -11.07
CA PHE A 154 -3.56 3.20 -12.50
C PHE A 154 -2.26 3.24 -13.31
N THR A 155 -1.35 4.16 -13.00
CA THR A 155 -0.16 4.42 -13.83
C THR A 155 0.98 3.45 -13.57
N SER A 156 0.98 2.70 -12.46
CA SER A 156 2.11 1.84 -12.05
C SER A 156 2.51 0.83 -13.14
N PRO A 157 3.64 1.03 -13.85
CA PRO A 157 4.19 0.04 -14.76
C PRO A 157 4.82 -1.05 -13.90
N ILE A 158 4.46 -2.31 -14.16
CA ILE A 158 5.20 -3.44 -13.61
C ILE A 158 6.49 -3.47 -14.43
N ILE A 159 7.57 -2.85 -13.95
CA ILE A 159 8.87 -3.03 -14.58
C ILE A 159 9.26 -4.48 -14.28
N PHE A 160 9.04 -5.34 -15.26
CA PHE A 160 9.29 -6.77 -15.19
C PHE A 160 10.74 -7.05 -14.77
N GLU A 161 10.90 -8.06 -13.92
CA GLU A 161 12.20 -8.68 -13.63
C GLU A 161 12.88 -9.08 -14.93
N ARG A 162 14.18 -8.80 -15.04
CA ARG A 162 15.04 -9.62 -15.90
C ARG A 162 15.38 -10.86 -15.09
N GLU A 163 14.91 -12.00 -15.56
CA GLU A 163 15.38 -13.31 -15.13
C GLU A 163 16.88 -13.40 -15.44
N GLN A 164 17.73 -13.13 -14.45
CA GLN A 164 19.16 -13.40 -14.58
C GLN A 164 19.36 -14.87 -14.27
N VAL A 165 19.39 -15.69 -15.32
CA VAL A 165 19.91 -17.05 -15.25
C VAL A 165 21.41 -16.92 -14.97
N SER A 166 21.82 -17.11 -13.72
CA SER A 166 23.23 -17.17 -13.37
C SER A 166 23.77 -18.53 -13.81
N PRO A 167 24.70 -18.63 -14.78
CA PRO A 167 25.35 -19.90 -15.07
C PRO A 167 26.19 -20.28 -13.85
N SER A 168 25.86 -21.40 -13.22
CA SER A 168 26.70 -22.02 -12.20
C SER A 168 28.01 -22.47 -12.86
N VAL A 169 29.13 -21.86 -12.45
CA VAL A 169 30.50 -22.32 -12.74
C VAL A 169 30.83 -23.50 -11.84
#